data_AF-A0A6J4LSL5-F1
#
_entry.id   AF-A0A6J4LSL5-F1
#
_cell.length_a   1.000
_cell.length_b   1.000
_cell.length_c   1.000
_cell.angle_alpha   90.00
_cell.angle_beta   90.00
_cell.angle_gamma   90.00
#
_symmetry.space_group_name_H-M   'P 1'
#
loop_
_entity.id
_entity.type
_entity.pdbx_description
1 polymer ?
#
loop_
_entity_poly.entity_id
_entity_poly.type
_entity_poly.pdbx_seq_one_letter_code
_entity_poly.pdbx_strand_id
1 'polypeptide(L)'
;MTDLSTLEQELLAQVAGASDEAAIEAVRLSSLGKKGRVSELLKTLGAMTPEERRDKGPLINGLRDRVQGAVAARREALAEAALDARLVAERVDVTLPVREGPETRGRIHPISQVMDELTAIFADMGFSVAEGPDIETDELNFTALNFPVGHPAREMHDTFFLAADERGERKVLRTHTSPVQIRTMRSQTPPIRVIIPGRTYRHDSDQTHTPMFHQVEGLVIDRSAN
;
A
#
# COMPACT_ATOMS: atom_id res chain seq x y z
N MET A 1 14.75 -2.86 70.92
CA MET A 1 14.74 -1.98 69.74
C MET A 1 15.70 -2.46 68.64
N THR A 2 16.84 -3.09 69.01
CA THR A 2 17.89 -3.64 68.14
C THR A 2 17.47 -4.77 67.18
N ASP A 3 16.41 -5.52 67.50
CA ASP A 3 15.98 -6.69 66.71
C ASP A 3 15.19 -6.28 65.44
N LEU A 4 14.25 -5.33 65.56
CA LEU A 4 13.45 -4.82 64.43
C LEU A 4 14.29 -4.08 63.38
N SER A 5 15.28 -3.31 63.82
CA SER A 5 16.19 -2.60 62.89
C SER A 5 17.08 -3.56 62.12
N THR A 6 17.53 -4.65 62.75
CA THR A 6 18.35 -5.68 62.10
C THR A 6 17.54 -6.44 61.06
N LEU A 7 16.31 -6.84 61.42
CA LEU A 7 15.37 -7.47 60.48
C LEU A 7 15.06 -6.56 59.28
N GLU A 8 14.87 -5.26 59.51
CA GLU A 8 14.63 -4.30 58.44
C GLU A 8 15.80 -4.25 57.45
N GLN A 9 17.03 -4.11 57.94
CA GLN A 9 18.22 -4.05 57.12
C GLN A 9 18.42 -5.33 56.30
N GLU A 10 18.21 -6.50 56.90
CA GLU A 10 18.28 -7.79 56.21
C GLU A 10 17.25 -7.88 55.07
N LEU A 11 15.99 -7.53 55.33
CA LEU A 11 14.93 -7.60 54.34
C LEU A 11 15.15 -6.60 53.21
N LEU A 12 15.58 -5.37 53.51
CA LEU A 12 15.91 -4.38 52.49
C LEU A 12 17.14 -4.81 51.66
N ALA A 13 18.14 -5.46 52.26
CA ALA A 13 19.26 -6.03 51.53
C ALA A 13 18.83 -7.18 50.60
N GLN A 14 17.93 -8.06 51.05
CA GLN A 14 17.36 -9.13 50.23
C GLN A 14 16.54 -8.59 49.06
N VAL A 15 15.76 -7.53 49.28
CA VAL A 15 15.04 -6.82 48.22
C VAL A 15 16.02 -6.23 47.21
N ALA A 16 17.04 -5.51 47.67
CA ALA A 16 18.05 -4.93 46.78
C ALA A 16 18.84 -5.99 45.99
N GLY A 17 19.09 -7.15 46.60
CA GLY A 17 19.81 -8.27 45.99
C GLY A 17 18.99 -9.13 45.02
N ALA A 18 17.67 -8.97 44.94
CA ALA A 18 16.84 -9.72 44.02
C ALA A 18 17.14 -9.32 42.56
N SER A 19 17.56 -10.29 41.73
CA SER A 19 18.01 -10.08 40.35
C SER A 19 16.91 -10.19 39.29
N ASP A 20 15.77 -10.79 39.64
CA ASP A 20 14.69 -11.12 38.71
C ASP A 20 13.34 -11.20 39.42
N GLU A 21 12.26 -11.35 38.64
CA GLU A 21 10.90 -11.38 39.17
C GLU A 21 10.64 -12.58 40.11
N ALA A 22 11.31 -13.71 39.89
CA ALA A 22 11.19 -14.87 40.77
C ALA A 22 11.89 -14.63 42.12
N ALA A 23 13.06 -13.99 42.11
CA ALA A 23 13.82 -13.65 43.29
C ALA A 23 13.09 -12.62 44.17
N ILE A 24 12.51 -11.57 43.58
CA ILE A 24 11.75 -10.57 44.36
C ILE A 24 10.45 -11.15 44.91
N GLU A 25 9.80 -12.07 44.18
CA GLU A 25 8.61 -12.77 44.66
C GLU A 25 8.94 -13.73 45.82
N ALA A 26 10.10 -14.41 45.77
CA ALA A 26 10.58 -15.21 46.88
C ALA A 26 10.83 -14.35 48.15
N VAL A 27 11.39 -13.15 47.99
CA VAL A 27 11.59 -12.19 49.09
C VAL A 27 10.25 -11.69 49.64
N ARG A 28 9.27 -11.42 48.77
CA ARG A 28 7.91 -11.02 49.19
C ARG A 28 7.24 -12.13 50.01
N LEU A 29 7.35 -13.38 49.57
CA LEU A 29 6.76 -14.53 50.28
C LEU A 29 7.42 -14.78 51.63
N SER A 30 8.75 -14.67 51.72
CA SER A 30 9.50 -14.89 52.96
C SER A 30 9.33 -13.74 53.99
N SER A 31 9.02 -12.53 53.53
CA SER A 31 8.84 -11.35 54.39
C SER A 31 7.37 -11.08 54.74
N LEU A 32 6.49 -10.99 53.74
CA LEU A 32 5.10 -10.53 53.83
C LEU A 32 4.07 -11.66 53.57
N GLY A 33 4.51 -12.88 53.26
CA GLY A 33 3.62 -14.04 53.10
C GLY A 33 2.91 -14.45 54.40
N LYS A 34 2.00 -15.44 54.34
CA LYS A 34 1.20 -15.90 55.51
C LYS A 34 2.06 -16.40 56.70
N LYS A 35 3.25 -16.92 56.40
CA LYS A 35 4.29 -17.33 57.37
C LYS A 35 5.56 -16.48 57.26
N GLY A 36 5.45 -15.29 56.67
CA GLY A 36 6.57 -14.40 56.46
C GLY A 36 7.04 -13.76 57.78
N ARG A 37 8.31 -13.40 57.86
CA ARG A 37 8.94 -12.86 59.08
C ARG A 37 8.19 -11.65 59.64
N VAL A 38 7.72 -10.73 58.78
CA VAL A 38 6.97 -9.54 59.19
C VAL A 38 5.52 -9.91 59.56
N SER A 39 4.91 -10.85 58.85
CA SER A 39 3.56 -11.35 59.16
C SER A 39 3.50 -12.09 60.50
N GLU A 40 4.53 -12.84 60.87
CA GLU A 40 4.64 -13.47 62.20
C GLU A 40 4.77 -12.41 63.30
N LEU A 41 5.56 -11.35 63.08
CA LEU A 41 5.62 -10.22 64.02
C LEU A 41 4.27 -9.53 64.19
N LEU A 42 3.50 -9.34 63.11
CA LEU A 42 2.15 -8.75 63.19
C LEU A 42 1.18 -9.62 64.00
N LYS A 43 1.28 -10.96 63.96
CA LYS A 43 0.44 -11.85 64.78
C LYS A 43 0.69 -11.66 66.27
N THR A 44 1.93 -11.33 66.67
CA THR A 44 2.25 -11.10 68.10
C THR A 44 1.50 -9.91 68.70
N LEU A 45 1.08 -8.93 67.89
CA LEU A 45 0.30 -7.78 68.36
C LEU A 45 -1.05 -8.17 68.98
N GLY A 46 -1.63 -9.30 68.57
CA GLY A 46 -2.89 -9.81 69.14
C GLY A 46 -2.76 -10.28 70.59
N ALA A 47 -1.57 -10.72 71.00
CA ALA A 47 -1.28 -11.21 72.34
C ALA A 47 -0.72 -10.14 73.31
N MET A 48 -0.44 -8.92 72.83
CA MET A 48 0.14 -7.83 73.62
C MET A 48 -0.90 -7.10 74.49
N THR A 49 -0.43 -6.54 75.60
CA THR A 49 -1.21 -5.62 76.45
C THR A 49 -1.50 -4.29 75.72
N PRO A 50 -2.50 -3.50 76.15
CA PRO A 50 -2.80 -2.21 75.55
C PRO A 50 -1.61 -1.24 75.54
N GLU A 51 -0.81 -1.17 76.61
CA GLU A 51 0.38 -0.32 76.67
C GLU A 51 1.46 -0.79 75.67
N GLU A 52 1.76 -2.09 75.61
CA GLU A 52 2.76 -2.63 74.70
C GLU A 52 2.35 -2.49 73.22
N ARG A 53 1.06 -2.64 72.93
CA ARG A 53 0.52 -2.46 71.57
C ARG A 53 0.64 -1.01 71.11
N ARG A 54 0.51 -0.04 72.03
CA ARG A 54 0.67 1.39 71.73
C ARG A 54 2.08 1.73 71.25
N ASP A 55 3.08 1.12 71.87
CA ASP A 55 4.49 1.44 71.59
C ASP A 55 5.08 0.56 70.46
N LYS A 56 4.74 -0.74 70.40
CA LYS A 56 5.27 -1.68 69.38
C LYS A 56 4.44 -1.75 68.10
N GLY A 57 3.15 -1.46 68.16
CA GLY A 57 2.24 -1.50 67.01
C GLY A 57 2.67 -0.59 65.85
N PRO A 58 2.96 0.70 66.10
CA PRO A 58 3.42 1.62 65.05
C PRO A 58 4.75 1.18 64.42
N LEU A 59 5.67 0.63 65.23
CA LEU A 59 6.99 0.17 64.75
C LEU A 59 6.87 -1.03 63.80
N ILE A 60 6.03 -2.02 64.14
CA ILE A 60 5.83 -3.22 63.31
C ILE A 60 5.04 -2.87 62.03
N ASN A 61 4.02 -2.01 62.11
CA ASN A 61 3.32 -1.54 60.92
C ASN A 61 4.24 -0.70 60.01
N GLY A 62 5.06 0.18 60.58
CA GLY A 62 6.05 0.95 59.82
C GLY A 62 7.08 0.06 59.12
N LEU A 63 7.54 -1.01 59.77
CA LEU A 63 8.40 -2.02 59.14
C LEU A 63 7.70 -2.69 57.95
N ARG A 64 6.45 -3.15 58.13
CA ARG A 64 5.66 -3.74 57.04
C ARG A 64 5.57 -2.79 55.85
N ASP A 65 5.20 -1.54 56.10
CA ASP A 65 4.96 -0.57 55.03
C ASP A 65 6.25 -0.23 54.28
N ARG A 66 7.38 -0.11 54.98
CA ARG A 66 8.70 0.09 54.35
C ARG A 66 9.14 -1.11 53.51
N VAL A 67 9.00 -2.33 54.02
CA VAL A 67 9.34 -3.56 53.27
C VAL A 67 8.42 -3.73 52.07
N GLN A 68 7.12 -3.49 52.23
CA GLN A 68 6.14 -3.56 51.14
C GLN A 68 6.44 -2.53 50.06
N GLY A 69 6.76 -1.29 50.44
CA GLY A 69 7.18 -0.25 49.51
C GLY A 69 8.46 -0.61 48.76
N ALA A 70 9.47 -1.13 49.46
CA ALA A 70 10.73 -1.55 48.84
C ALA A 70 10.54 -2.72 47.86
N VAL A 71 9.73 -3.73 48.22
CA VAL A 71 9.39 -4.85 47.32
C VAL A 71 8.65 -4.35 46.09
N ALA A 72 7.66 -3.48 46.25
CA ALA A 72 6.91 -2.92 45.13
C ALA A 72 7.82 -2.13 44.18
N ALA A 73 8.64 -1.23 44.71
CA ALA A 73 9.58 -0.44 43.93
C ALA A 73 10.61 -1.30 43.20
N ARG A 74 11.16 -2.33 43.86
CA ARG A 74 12.12 -3.24 43.21
C ARG A 74 11.47 -4.07 42.09
N ARG A 75 10.24 -4.54 42.31
CA ARG A 75 9.50 -5.29 41.31
C ARG A 75 9.23 -4.44 40.07
N GLU A 76 8.81 -3.19 40.26
CA GLU A 76 8.59 -2.23 39.17
C GLU A 76 9.88 -1.98 38.38
N ALA A 77 11.00 -1.73 39.07
CA ALA A 77 12.30 -1.53 38.41
C ALA A 77 12.76 -2.76 37.61
N LEU A 78 12.53 -3.97 38.11
CA LEU A 78 12.84 -5.20 37.38
C LEU A 78 11.93 -5.40 36.15
N ALA A 79 10.65 -5.05 36.27
CA ALA A 79 9.71 -5.12 35.16
C ALA A 79 10.06 -4.13 34.04
N GLU A 80 10.45 -2.90 34.40
CA GLU A 80 10.90 -1.88 33.45
C GLU A 80 12.19 -2.31 32.74
N ALA A 81 13.18 -2.81 33.48
CA ALA A 81 14.42 -3.32 32.90
C ALA A 81 14.18 -4.52 31.94
N ALA A 82 13.24 -5.41 32.30
CA ALA A 82 12.88 -6.54 31.44
C ALA A 82 12.15 -6.08 30.16
N LEU A 83 11.30 -5.06 30.26
CA LEU A 83 10.63 -4.46 29.10
C LEU A 83 11.64 -3.81 28.16
N ASP A 84 12.56 -3.00 28.67
CA ASP A 84 13.58 -2.33 27.87
C ASP A 84 14.49 -3.34 27.16
N ALA A 85 14.93 -4.39 27.87
CA ALA A 85 15.72 -5.46 27.27
C ALA A 85 14.97 -6.14 26.12
N ARG A 86 13.65 -6.36 26.29
CA ARG A 86 12.79 -6.93 25.24
C ARG A 86 12.61 -5.98 24.06
N LEU A 87 12.41 -4.68 24.29
CA LEU A 87 12.30 -3.67 23.23
C LEU A 87 13.58 -3.57 22.39
N VAL A 88 14.75 -3.67 23.02
CA VAL A 88 16.03 -3.71 22.30
C VAL A 88 16.18 -4.99 21.48
N ALA A 89 15.79 -6.14 22.03
CA ALA A 89 15.87 -7.43 21.35
C ALA A 89 14.89 -7.57 20.17
N GLU A 90 13.71 -6.97 20.29
CA GLU A 90 12.66 -6.96 19.25
C GLU A 90 12.81 -5.80 18.25
N ARG A 91 13.91 -5.04 18.32
CA ARG A 91 14.17 -3.95 17.38
C ARG A 91 14.32 -4.48 15.96
N VAL A 92 13.44 -4.03 15.08
CA VAL A 92 13.49 -4.31 13.64
C VAL A 92 13.99 -3.11 12.86
N ASP A 93 14.64 -3.35 11.73
CA ASP A 93 14.96 -2.32 10.76
C ASP A 93 13.72 -1.98 9.93
N VAL A 94 13.09 -0.86 10.24
CA VAL A 94 11.88 -0.36 9.56
C VAL A 94 12.15 0.16 8.15
N THR A 95 13.42 0.25 7.73
CA THR A 95 13.81 0.67 6.38
C THR A 95 13.94 -0.50 5.39
N LEU A 96 13.88 -1.75 5.87
CA LEU A 96 13.94 -2.91 5.01
C LEU A 96 12.77 -2.94 4.02
N PRO A 97 13.02 -3.30 2.74
CA PRO A 97 11.96 -3.41 1.75
C PRO A 97 10.96 -4.50 2.16
N VAL A 98 9.68 -4.16 2.07
CA VAL A 98 8.60 -5.13 2.24
C VAL A 98 8.58 -6.06 1.02
N ARG A 99 8.16 -7.31 1.22
CA ARG A 99 7.91 -8.21 0.10
C ARG A 99 6.79 -7.62 -0.75
N GLU A 100 7.15 -7.18 -1.94
CA GLU A 100 6.20 -6.65 -2.89
C GLU A 100 5.13 -7.69 -3.24
N GLY A 101 3.86 -7.27 -3.22
CA GLY A 101 2.75 -8.11 -3.65
C GLY A 101 2.68 -8.23 -5.18
N PRO A 102 1.92 -9.20 -5.72
CA PRO A 102 1.76 -9.38 -7.17
C PRO A 102 1.29 -8.12 -7.92
N GLU A 103 0.56 -7.23 -7.25
CA GLU A 103 0.04 -5.97 -7.78
C GLU A 103 1.14 -4.99 -8.20
N THR A 104 2.32 -5.01 -7.56
CA THR A 104 3.43 -4.12 -7.92
C THR A 104 4.09 -4.50 -9.25
N ARG A 105 3.74 -5.67 -9.81
CA ARG A 105 4.33 -6.19 -11.05
C ARG A 105 3.57 -5.77 -12.31
N GLY A 106 2.32 -5.34 -12.17
CA GLY A 106 1.48 -4.91 -13.29
C GLY A 106 2.05 -3.65 -13.95
N ARG A 107 2.13 -3.63 -15.28
CA ARG A 107 2.51 -2.43 -16.06
C ARG A 107 1.52 -2.27 -17.21
N ILE A 108 1.10 -1.03 -17.44
CA ILE A 108 0.32 -0.66 -18.63
C ILE A 108 1.30 -0.52 -19.80
N HIS A 109 0.91 -1.02 -20.97
CA HIS A 109 1.75 -0.92 -22.17
C HIS A 109 2.01 0.56 -22.52
N PRO A 110 3.24 0.97 -22.90
CA PRO A 110 3.54 2.38 -23.20
C PRO A 110 2.62 3.00 -24.25
N ILE A 111 2.24 2.25 -25.28
CA ILE A 111 1.26 2.71 -26.29
C ILE A 111 -0.08 3.04 -25.64
N SER A 112 -0.61 2.18 -24.75
CA SER A 112 -1.88 2.47 -24.05
C SER A 112 -1.78 3.73 -23.21
N GLN A 113 -0.65 3.95 -22.52
CA GLN A 113 -0.42 5.18 -21.75
C GLN A 113 -0.49 6.44 -22.64
N VAL A 114 0.19 6.42 -23.79
CA VAL A 114 0.18 7.54 -24.75
C VAL A 114 -1.23 7.76 -25.33
N MET A 115 -1.95 6.68 -25.63
CA MET A 115 -3.31 6.76 -26.17
C MET A 115 -4.29 7.35 -25.15
N ASP A 116 -4.17 6.95 -23.88
CA ASP A 116 -4.97 7.48 -22.78
C ASP A 116 -4.64 8.96 -22.53
N GLU A 117 -3.35 9.33 -22.56
CA GLU A 117 -2.89 10.72 -22.42
C GLU A 117 -3.45 11.62 -23.53
N LEU A 118 -3.30 11.21 -24.81
CA LEU A 118 -3.86 11.95 -25.94
C LEU A 118 -5.39 12.05 -25.83
N THR A 119 -6.06 10.96 -25.46
CA THR A 119 -7.51 10.97 -25.27
C THR A 119 -7.95 11.96 -24.20
N ALA A 120 -7.25 12.00 -23.06
CA ALA A 120 -7.53 12.94 -21.97
C ALA A 120 -7.33 14.40 -22.42
N ILE A 121 -6.22 14.70 -23.09
CA ILE A 121 -5.92 16.06 -23.59
C ILE A 121 -7.04 16.56 -24.53
N PHE A 122 -7.48 15.72 -25.46
CA PHE A 122 -8.52 16.12 -26.43
C PHE A 122 -9.93 16.14 -25.80
N ALA A 123 -10.21 15.28 -24.82
CA ALA A 123 -11.45 15.32 -24.06
C ALA A 123 -11.61 16.67 -23.32
N ASP A 124 -10.53 17.19 -22.73
CA ASP A 124 -10.52 18.52 -22.10
C ASP A 124 -10.78 19.66 -23.10
N MET A 125 -10.44 19.45 -24.38
CA MET A 125 -10.74 20.37 -25.48
C MET A 125 -12.16 20.19 -26.08
N GLY A 126 -12.97 19.28 -25.52
CA GLY A 126 -14.34 19.02 -25.95
C GLY A 126 -14.48 18.08 -27.14
N PHE A 127 -13.46 17.25 -27.42
CA PHE A 127 -13.55 16.19 -28.42
C PHE A 127 -14.16 14.93 -27.79
N SER A 128 -14.98 14.21 -28.55
CA SER A 128 -15.39 12.85 -28.20
C SER A 128 -14.49 11.80 -28.87
N VAL A 129 -14.41 10.61 -28.28
CA VAL A 129 -13.69 9.48 -28.90
C VAL A 129 -14.58 8.78 -29.91
N ALA A 130 -14.07 8.54 -31.12
CA ALA A 130 -14.73 7.75 -32.13
C ALA A 130 -13.86 6.55 -32.55
N GLU A 131 -14.47 5.38 -32.64
CA GLU A 131 -13.81 4.13 -33.00
C GLU A 131 -14.46 3.50 -34.23
N GLY A 132 -13.72 2.61 -34.89
CA GLY A 132 -14.24 1.86 -36.03
C GLY A 132 -13.44 0.58 -36.30
N PRO A 133 -13.90 -0.23 -37.25
CA PRO A 133 -13.33 -1.55 -37.50
C PRO A 133 -11.91 -1.45 -38.07
N ASP A 134 -11.13 -2.52 -37.88
CA ASP A 134 -9.79 -2.65 -38.47
C ASP A 134 -9.84 -3.09 -39.94
N ILE A 135 -10.89 -3.82 -40.34
CA ILE A 135 -11.13 -4.23 -41.73
C ILE A 135 -12.11 -3.24 -42.35
N GLU A 136 -11.69 -2.61 -43.45
CA GLU A 136 -12.44 -1.57 -44.15
C GLU A 136 -12.66 -1.90 -45.63
N THR A 137 -13.57 -1.15 -46.25
CA THR A 137 -13.76 -1.17 -47.71
C THR A 137 -12.75 -0.25 -48.39
N ASP A 138 -12.41 -0.52 -49.66
CA ASP A 138 -11.60 0.40 -50.48
C ASP A 138 -12.22 1.80 -50.55
N GLU A 139 -13.56 1.88 -50.58
CA GLU A 139 -14.28 3.14 -50.61
C GLU A 139 -13.96 4.00 -49.39
N LEU A 140 -14.08 3.44 -48.18
CA LEU A 140 -13.91 4.20 -46.93
C LEU A 140 -12.44 4.44 -46.60
N ASN A 141 -11.55 3.51 -46.96
CA ASN A 141 -10.11 3.66 -46.75
C ASN A 141 -9.43 4.55 -47.80
N PHE A 142 -10.02 4.74 -48.98
CA PHE A 142 -9.37 5.52 -50.04
C PHE A 142 -10.31 6.46 -50.77
N THR A 143 -11.36 5.94 -51.44
CA THR A 143 -12.17 6.73 -52.37
C THR A 143 -12.80 7.96 -51.71
N ALA A 144 -13.41 7.79 -50.55
CA ALA A 144 -14.08 8.86 -49.80
C ALA A 144 -13.09 9.90 -49.24
N LEU A 145 -11.81 9.57 -49.19
CA LEU A 145 -10.71 10.45 -48.75
C LEU A 145 -9.98 11.09 -49.95
N ASN A 146 -10.61 11.09 -51.13
CA ASN A 146 -10.09 11.70 -52.35
C ASN A 146 -8.80 11.08 -52.90
N PHE A 147 -8.54 9.81 -52.59
CA PHE A 147 -7.56 9.01 -53.34
C PHE A 147 -8.29 8.38 -54.52
N PRO A 148 -8.13 8.76 -55.80
CA PRO A 148 -8.80 8.08 -56.92
C PRO A 148 -8.15 6.73 -57.28
N VAL A 149 -8.81 5.90 -58.09
CA VAL A 149 -8.22 4.66 -58.62
C VAL A 149 -6.93 4.99 -59.40
N GLY A 150 -5.85 4.24 -59.12
CA GLY A 150 -4.52 4.50 -59.70
C GLY A 150 -3.68 5.52 -58.93
N HIS A 151 -4.17 6.05 -57.80
CA HIS A 151 -3.36 6.88 -56.91
C HIS A 151 -2.25 6.06 -56.24
N PRO A 152 -0.99 6.54 -56.16
CA PRO A 152 0.13 5.80 -55.57
C PRO A 152 -0.12 5.29 -54.15
N ALA A 153 -0.80 6.09 -53.31
CA ALA A 153 -1.19 5.68 -51.95
C ALA A 153 -2.17 4.49 -51.86
N ARG A 154 -2.74 4.04 -52.99
CA ARG A 154 -3.59 2.83 -53.07
C ARG A 154 -2.83 1.60 -53.56
N GLU A 155 -1.55 1.75 -53.91
CA GLU A 155 -0.77 0.68 -54.51
C GLU A 155 -0.58 -0.51 -53.55
N MET A 156 -0.42 -1.68 -54.14
CA MET A 156 -0.41 -2.96 -53.42
C MET A 156 0.78 -3.15 -52.48
N HIS A 157 1.79 -2.28 -52.57
CA HIS A 157 3.03 -2.42 -51.83
C HIS A 157 2.87 -2.11 -50.33
N ASP A 158 1.94 -1.23 -49.96
CA ASP A 158 1.80 -0.75 -48.57
C ASP A 158 0.49 -1.18 -47.88
N THR A 159 -0.44 -1.83 -48.60
CA THR A 159 -1.77 -2.16 -48.08
C THR A 159 -2.01 -3.67 -48.03
N PHE A 160 -2.49 -4.16 -46.89
CA PHE A 160 -2.96 -5.55 -46.79
C PHE A 160 -4.37 -5.70 -47.38
N PHE A 161 -4.48 -6.38 -48.51
CA PHE A 161 -5.76 -6.76 -49.12
C PHE A 161 -6.22 -8.12 -48.60
N LEU A 162 -7.51 -8.23 -48.26
CA LEU A 162 -8.14 -9.50 -47.95
C LEU A 162 -8.53 -10.24 -49.23
N ALA A 163 -8.86 -11.53 -49.05
CA ALA A 163 -9.43 -12.34 -50.13
C ALA A 163 -10.67 -11.66 -50.72
N ALA A 164 -10.79 -11.77 -52.04
CA ALA A 164 -11.96 -11.26 -52.75
C ALA A 164 -13.22 -12.01 -52.28
N ASP A 165 -14.33 -11.29 -52.13
CA ASP A 165 -15.62 -11.89 -51.88
C ASP A 165 -16.26 -12.45 -53.18
N GLU A 166 -17.49 -12.96 -53.07
CA GLU A 166 -18.24 -13.53 -54.19
C GLU A 166 -18.47 -12.54 -55.35
N ARG A 167 -18.35 -11.23 -55.10
CA ARG A 167 -18.52 -10.15 -56.09
C ARG A 167 -17.19 -9.71 -56.69
N GLY A 168 -16.08 -10.31 -56.26
CA GLY A 168 -14.74 -9.92 -56.67
C GLY A 168 -14.21 -8.68 -55.94
N GLU A 169 -14.92 -8.17 -54.93
CA GLU A 169 -14.49 -7.01 -54.15
C GLU A 169 -13.51 -7.43 -53.06
N ARG A 170 -12.46 -6.63 -52.85
CA ARG A 170 -11.46 -6.87 -51.80
C ARG A 170 -11.59 -5.82 -50.71
N LYS A 171 -11.77 -6.28 -49.48
CA LYS A 171 -11.59 -5.45 -48.28
C LYS A 171 -10.10 -5.28 -47.99
N VAL A 172 -9.77 -4.32 -47.14
CA VAL A 172 -8.41 -4.02 -46.71
C VAL A 172 -8.31 -3.98 -45.20
N LEU A 173 -7.13 -4.25 -44.64
CA LEU A 173 -6.83 -3.73 -43.31
C LEU A 173 -6.57 -2.23 -43.43
N ARG A 174 -7.18 -1.43 -42.56
CA ARG A 174 -7.09 0.04 -42.65
C ARG A 174 -5.63 0.51 -42.51
N THR A 175 -5.21 1.42 -43.38
CA THR A 175 -3.84 1.97 -43.42
C THR A 175 -3.65 3.19 -42.53
N HIS A 176 -4.77 3.76 -42.08
CA HIS A 176 -4.92 4.95 -41.25
C HIS A 176 -6.32 4.91 -40.58
N THR A 177 -6.59 5.75 -39.57
CA THR A 177 -7.88 5.76 -38.86
C THR A 177 -8.93 6.67 -39.51
N SER A 178 -8.60 7.30 -40.64
CA SER A 178 -9.47 8.16 -41.44
C SER A 178 -10.80 7.56 -41.91
N PRO A 179 -10.98 6.23 -42.11
CA PRO A 179 -12.30 5.66 -42.40
C PRO A 179 -13.36 6.04 -41.36
N VAL A 180 -12.96 6.18 -40.09
CA VAL A 180 -13.85 6.61 -39.01
C VAL A 180 -14.28 8.07 -39.19
N GLN A 181 -13.42 8.94 -39.72
CA GLN A 181 -13.81 10.32 -40.05
C GLN A 181 -14.97 10.34 -41.05
N ILE A 182 -14.88 9.54 -42.12
CA ILE A 182 -15.95 9.42 -43.12
C ILE A 182 -17.22 8.86 -42.50
N ARG A 183 -17.11 7.81 -41.66
CA ARG A 183 -18.26 7.22 -40.96
C ARG A 183 -18.95 8.24 -40.05
N THR A 184 -18.18 9.01 -39.27
CA THR A 184 -18.68 10.09 -38.41
C THR A 184 -19.37 11.18 -39.23
N MET A 185 -18.75 11.64 -40.32
CA MET A 185 -19.37 12.65 -41.19
C MET A 185 -20.64 12.16 -41.90
N ARG A 186 -20.78 10.84 -42.13
CA ARG A 186 -21.99 10.25 -42.71
C ARG A 186 -23.11 10.07 -41.69
N SER A 187 -22.79 9.87 -40.41
CA SER A 187 -23.76 9.62 -39.34
C SER A 187 -24.15 10.86 -38.55
N GLN A 188 -23.33 11.92 -38.59
CA GLN A 188 -23.50 13.15 -37.83
C GLN A 188 -23.35 14.38 -38.72
N THR A 189 -24.16 15.40 -38.47
CA THR A 189 -24.01 16.72 -39.10
C THR A 189 -23.11 17.62 -38.25
N PRO A 190 -22.33 18.55 -38.84
CA PRO A 190 -21.54 19.51 -38.08
C PRO A 190 -22.38 20.31 -37.06
N PRO A 191 -21.82 20.69 -35.89
CA PRO A 191 -20.40 20.60 -35.54
C PRO A 191 -19.94 19.18 -35.16
N ILE A 192 -18.72 18.82 -35.57
CA ILE A 192 -18.06 17.55 -35.25
C ILE A 192 -16.71 17.87 -34.60
N ARG A 193 -16.41 17.22 -33.47
CA ARG A 193 -15.10 17.24 -32.80
C ARG A 193 -14.82 15.84 -32.28
N VAL A 194 -14.02 15.06 -33.00
CA VAL A 194 -13.70 13.69 -32.61
C VAL A 194 -12.20 13.40 -32.67
N ILE A 195 -11.72 12.62 -31.72
CA ILE A 195 -10.41 11.98 -31.76
C ILE A 195 -10.61 10.49 -32.06
N ILE A 196 -9.74 9.93 -32.91
CA ILE A 196 -9.89 8.59 -33.47
C ILE A 196 -8.60 7.80 -33.21
N PRO A 197 -8.40 7.33 -31.97
CA PRO A 197 -7.38 6.36 -31.65
C PRO A 197 -7.66 5.00 -32.31
N GLY A 198 -6.65 4.35 -32.89
CA GLY A 198 -6.84 3.01 -33.44
C GLY A 198 -5.58 2.34 -33.95
N ARG A 199 -5.69 1.04 -34.21
CA ARG A 199 -4.66 0.24 -34.88
C ARG A 199 -4.71 0.47 -36.38
N THR A 200 -3.55 0.52 -37.00
CA THR A 200 -3.39 0.67 -38.45
C THR A 200 -2.38 -0.33 -38.95
N TYR A 201 -2.50 -0.69 -40.23
CA TYR A 201 -1.77 -1.80 -40.81
C TYR A 201 -1.12 -1.35 -42.11
N ARG A 202 0.17 -1.62 -42.26
CA ARG A 202 0.90 -1.36 -43.50
C ARG A 202 1.79 -2.55 -43.81
N HIS A 203 1.89 -2.89 -45.09
CA HIS A 203 2.74 -3.98 -45.55
C HIS A 203 4.22 -3.54 -45.60
N ASP A 204 4.74 -3.13 -44.45
CA ASP A 204 6.13 -2.73 -44.25
C ASP A 204 6.63 -3.27 -42.90
N SER A 205 7.85 -3.79 -42.87
CA SER A 205 8.42 -4.43 -41.68
C SER A 205 9.94 -4.39 -41.73
N ASP A 206 10.52 -3.48 -40.95
CA ASP A 206 11.96 -3.35 -40.76
C ASP A 206 12.27 -2.96 -39.30
N GLN A 207 13.45 -2.38 -39.02
CA GLN A 207 13.82 -1.98 -37.66
C GLN A 207 12.99 -0.81 -37.10
N THR A 208 12.44 0.02 -37.98
CA THR A 208 11.67 1.24 -37.66
C THR A 208 10.19 1.14 -38.02
N HIS A 209 9.80 0.13 -38.79
CA HIS A 209 8.44 -0.10 -39.27
C HIS A 209 7.90 -1.43 -38.75
N THR A 210 6.68 -1.39 -38.20
CA THR A 210 5.93 -2.58 -37.82
C THR A 210 4.69 -2.70 -38.67
N PRO A 211 4.30 -3.93 -39.09
CA PRO A 211 3.17 -4.12 -39.98
C PRO A 211 1.82 -3.77 -39.34
N MET A 212 1.79 -3.66 -38.01
CA MET A 212 0.72 -3.09 -37.22
C MET A 212 1.31 -2.04 -36.29
N PHE A 213 0.72 -0.85 -36.26
CA PHE A 213 1.06 0.22 -35.33
C PHE A 213 -0.23 0.92 -34.88
N HIS A 214 -0.09 1.96 -34.07
CA HIS A 214 -1.23 2.75 -33.58
C HIS A 214 -1.12 4.17 -34.11
N GLN A 215 -2.25 4.71 -34.53
CA GLN A 215 -2.37 6.07 -35.01
C GLN A 215 -3.53 6.74 -34.27
N VAL A 216 -3.38 8.04 -34.05
CA VAL A 216 -4.44 8.91 -33.51
C VAL A 216 -4.67 10.00 -34.52
N GLU A 217 -5.92 10.12 -34.98
CA GLU A 217 -6.34 11.21 -35.87
C GLU A 217 -7.37 12.09 -35.17
N GLY A 218 -7.46 13.36 -35.55
CA GLY A 218 -8.47 14.29 -35.05
C GLY A 218 -9.27 14.88 -36.20
N LEU A 219 -10.57 15.09 -35.98
CA LEU A 219 -11.47 15.75 -36.91
C LEU A 219 -12.23 16.86 -36.21
N VAL A 220 -12.12 18.09 -36.72
CA VAL A 220 -12.93 19.24 -36.32
C VAL A 220 -13.60 19.81 -37.54
N ILE A 221 -14.94 19.89 -37.52
CA ILE A 221 -15.73 20.55 -38.55
C ILE A 221 -16.74 21.45 -37.85
N ASP A 222 -16.67 22.74 -38.13
CA ASP A 222 -17.56 23.76 -37.59
C ASP A 222 -17.70 24.92 -38.59
N ARG A 223 -18.65 25.85 -38.38
CA ARG A 223 -18.79 27.06 -39.21
C ARG A 223 -17.57 27.97 -39.12
N SER A 224 -16.93 27.97 -37.96
CA SER A 224 -15.64 28.61 -37.69
C SER A 224 -14.77 27.62 -36.95
N ALA A 225 -13.72 27.12 -37.60
CA ALA A 225 -12.64 26.42 -36.91
C ALA A 225 -11.61 27.48 -36.47
N ASN A 226 -11.34 27.55 -35.17
CA ASN A 226 -10.26 28.38 -34.61
C ASN A 226 -8.90 27.79 -34.96
#